data_AF-A0A0Q7AR10-F1
#
_entry.id   AF-A0A0Q7AR10-F1
#
_cell.length_a   1.000
_cell.length_b   1.000
_cell.length_c   1.000
_cell.angle_alpha   90.00
_cell.angle_beta   90.00
_cell.angle_gamma   90.00
#
_symmetry.space_group_name_H-M   'P 1'
#
loop_
_entity.id
_entity.type
_entity.pdbx_description
1 polymer ?
#
loop_
_entity_poly.entity_id
_entity_poly.type
_entity_poly.pdbx_seq_one_letter_code
_entity_poly.pdbx_strand_id
1 'polypeptide(L)'
;MGDTFHTRNPVHYRRDFKALQGQSQLLYEAQRQLEIRLSGGIDNVTSYMTASAYRATSHVVPDVTGAVVIFLHDFYDSPHVYADLVFDDFWSWICFTIDTLREASIPFLVKPHPNQIALSDQVISELTLRYPQIRMVPSGVTSRQLVAGGMACAVTVFGTIAHEMAYLGVPSIGCARHPHISFDFCRTARDRASYAELLRTALALRPNAAVLREQALQFYVMHNLAFSPDEIALRDAFIAAWRACHDNQLPASEIARGFDRLAALPAFSVFIDSLLSGAPELASATSRTSILVAPP
;
A
#
# COMPACT_ATOMS: atom_id res chain seq x y z
N MET A 1 14.15 15.36 6.65
CA MET A 1 13.23 14.91 7.71
C MET A 1 13.06 13.42 7.56
N GLY A 2 13.33 12.69 8.62
CA GLY A 2 13.22 11.23 8.68
C GLY A 2 11.76 10.93 8.79
N ASP A 3 11.33 9.99 7.98
CA ASP A 3 9.93 9.64 7.93
C ASP A 3 9.64 8.76 9.15
N THR A 4 8.97 9.31 10.17
CA THR A 4 8.56 8.59 11.38
C THR A 4 7.27 7.80 11.16
N PHE A 5 6.79 7.67 9.92
CA PHE A 5 5.60 6.89 9.59
C PHE A 5 5.92 5.39 9.51
N HIS A 6 4.88 4.57 9.39
CA HIS A 6 4.91 3.10 9.44
C HIS A 6 5.72 2.41 8.31
N THR A 7 6.48 3.17 7.52
CA THR A 7 7.22 2.70 6.35
C THR A 7 8.55 3.42 6.21
N ARG A 8 9.49 2.76 5.55
CA ARG A 8 10.68 3.40 4.97
C ARG A 8 10.28 4.64 4.15
N ASN A 9 11.05 5.71 4.26
CA ASN A 9 10.81 6.98 3.57
C ASN A 9 10.70 6.78 2.03
N PRO A 10 9.52 7.04 1.43
CA PRO A 10 9.27 6.75 0.03
C PRO A 10 9.69 7.85 -0.95
N VAL A 11 10.09 9.03 -0.46
CA VAL A 11 10.24 10.26 -1.27
C VAL A 11 11.21 10.08 -2.44
N HIS A 12 12.22 9.22 -2.27
CA HIS A 12 13.27 9.01 -3.26
C HIS A 12 13.22 7.68 -3.98
N TYR A 13 12.20 6.83 -3.74
CA TYR A 13 12.14 5.48 -4.33
C TYR A 13 12.36 5.46 -5.84
N ARG A 14 11.67 6.33 -6.60
CA ARG A 14 11.83 6.39 -8.07
C ARG A 14 13.25 6.77 -8.51
N ARG A 15 13.92 7.65 -7.77
CA ARG A 15 15.31 8.05 -8.05
C ARG A 15 16.26 6.91 -7.68
N ASP A 16 16.12 6.38 -6.47
CA ASP A 16 17.04 5.41 -5.89
C ASP A 16 16.94 4.06 -6.61
N PHE A 17 15.76 3.70 -7.13
CA PHE A 17 15.59 2.54 -8.00
C PHE A 17 16.58 2.57 -9.18
N LYS A 18 16.79 3.74 -9.80
CA LYS A 18 17.70 3.89 -10.96
C LYS A 18 19.16 3.57 -10.63
N ALA A 19 19.55 3.68 -9.35
CA ALA A 19 20.89 3.38 -8.89
C ALA A 19 21.08 1.91 -8.47
N LEU A 20 20.00 1.13 -8.37
CA LEU A 20 20.08 -0.28 -8.00
C LEU A 20 20.76 -1.12 -9.09
N GLN A 21 21.59 -2.05 -8.64
CA GLN A 21 22.13 -3.11 -9.49
C GLN A 21 21.12 -4.25 -9.59
N GLY A 22 21.14 -5.00 -10.70
CA GLY A 22 20.26 -6.17 -10.87
C GLY A 22 18.77 -5.83 -11.04
N GLN A 23 18.44 -4.62 -11.53
CA GLN A 23 17.05 -4.16 -11.72
C GLN A 23 16.17 -5.18 -12.45
N SER A 24 16.66 -5.81 -13.52
CA SER A 24 15.87 -6.80 -14.28
C SER A 24 15.45 -8.01 -13.43
N GLN A 25 16.34 -8.52 -12.57
CA GLN A 25 16.03 -9.64 -11.67
C GLN A 25 15.05 -9.20 -10.58
N LEU A 26 15.25 -8.01 -10.01
CA LEU A 26 14.35 -7.44 -9.00
C LEU A 26 12.95 -7.17 -9.56
N LEU A 27 12.85 -6.65 -10.78
CA LEU A 27 11.57 -6.42 -11.45
C LEU A 27 10.86 -7.75 -11.77
N TYR A 28 11.60 -8.77 -12.18
CA TYR A 28 11.05 -10.12 -12.37
C TYR A 28 10.49 -10.69 -11.06
N GLU A 29 11.24 -10.55 -9.96
CA GLU A 29 10.80 -10.98 -8.64
C GLU A 29 9.56 -10.21 -8.16
N ALA A 30 9.57 -8.88 -8.29
CA ALA A 30 8.43 -8.03 -7.95
C ALA A 30 7.18 -8.41 -8.74
N GLN A 31 7.33 -8.69 -10.04
CA GLN A 31 6.24 -9.16 -10.88
C GLN A 31 5.68 -10.49 -10.36
N ARG A 32 6.56 -11.46 -10.05
CA ARG A 32 6.13 -12.76 -9.53
C ARG A 32 5.35 -12.61 -8.21
N GLN A 33 5.84 -11.83 -7.26
CA GLN A 33 5.18 -11.64 -5.96
C GLN A 33 3.85 -10.89 -6.08
N LEU A 34 3.79 -9.84 -6.92
CA LEU A 34 2.53 -9.13 -7.19
C LEU A 34 1.49 -10.02 -7.86
N GLU A 35 1.87 -10.87 -8.82
CA GLU A 35 0.94 -11.81 -9.46
C GLU A 35 0.38 -12.83 -8.45
N ILE A 36 1.22 -13.33 -7.54
CA ILE A 36 0.79 -14.22 -6.44
C ILE A 36 -0.21 -13.50 -5.53
N ARG A 37 0.11 -12.28 -5.09
CA ARG A 37 -0.79 -11.48 -4.25
C ARG A 37 -2.14 -11.24 -4.94
N LEU A 38 -2.10 -10.77 -6.18
CA LEU A 38 -3.29 -10.47 -6.99
C LEU A 38 -4.09 -11.71 -7.44
N SER A 39 -3.58 -12.93 -7.24
CA SER A 39 -4.29 -14.19 -7.52
C SER A 39 -4.85 -14.86 -6.25
N GLY A 40 -4.65 -14.25 -5.08
CA GLY A 40 -5.20 -14.76 -3.83
C GLY A 40 -4.19 -15.50 -2.95
N GLY A 41 -2.91 -15.49 -3.32
CA GLY A 41 -1.83 -16.03 -2.50
C GLY A 41 -1.66 -15.26 -1.19
N ILE A 42 -1.33 -15.98 -0.11
CA ILE A 42 -0.97 -15.40 1.18
C ILE A 42 0.53 -15.07 1.12
N ASP A 43 0.87 -13.79 1.22
CA ASP A 43 2.25 -13.30 1.38
C ASP A 43 2.59 -13.19 2.88
N ASN A 44 3.88 -13.22 3.24
CA ASN A 44 4.40 -13.03 4.59
C ASN A 44 3.91 -11.72 5.23
N VAL A 45 3.74 -10.67 4.43
CA VAL A 45 3.20 -9.36 4.87
C VAL A 45 1.71 -9.43 5.18
N THR A 46 0.96 -10.33 4.53
CA THR A 46 -0.48 -10.54 4.75
C THR A 46 -0.79 -11.71 5.70
N SER A 47 0.22 -12.22 6.42
CA SER A 47 0.06 -13.39 7.31
C SER A 47 -0.95 -13.17 8.45
N TYR A 48 -1.27 -11.92 8.77
CA TYR A 48 -2.30 -11.55 9.73
C TYR A 48 -3.73 -11.49 9.12
N MET A 49 -3.88 -11.55 7.79
CA MET A 49 -5.18 -11.49 7.13
C MET A 49 -5.82 -12.88 7.08
N THR A 50 -7.00 -13.03 7.67
CA THR A 50 -7.76 -14.30 7.72
C THR A 50 -8.37 -14.70 6.38
N ALA A 51 -8.51 -13.77 5.43
CA ALA A 51 -8.97 -14.02 4.06
C ALA A 51 -8.25 -13.11 3.05
N SER A 52 -7.83 -13.67 1.91
CA SER A 52 -7.23 -12.89 0.82
C SER A 52 -8.31 -12.17 0.01
N ALA A 53 -8.14 -10.85 -0.20
CA ALA A 53 -9.04 -10.00 -0.99
C ALA A 53 -9.13 -10.38 -2.49
N TYR A 54 -8.32 -11.35 -2.94
CA TYR A 54 -8.14 -11.70 -4.36
C TYR A 54 -8.58 -13.12 -4.72
N ARG A 55 -9.23 -13.87 -3.81
CA ARG A 55 -9.84 -15.16 -4.18
C ARG A 55 -10.92 -14.89 -5.21
N ALA A 56 -10.78 -15.46 -6.41
CA ALA A 56 -11.82 -15.39 -7.43
C ALA A 56 -13.11 -16.03 -6.89
N THR A 57 -14.19 -15.27 -6.91
CA THR A 57 -15.53 -15.73 -6.52
C THR A 57 -16.43 -15.75 -7.74
N SER A 58 -17.48 -16.56 -7.70
CA SER A 58 -18.56 -16.59 -8.70
C SER A 58 -19.48 -15.37 -8.64
N HIS A 59 -19.10 -14.29 -7.95
CA HIS A 59 -19.91 -13.10 -7.84
C HIS A 59 -20.01 -12.35 -9.17
N VAL A 60 -21.22 -11.92 -9.50
CA VAL A 60 -21.48 -11.07 -10.67
C VAL A 60 -20.81 -9.73 -10.45
N VAL A 61 -19.90 -9.37 -11.36
CA VAL A 61 -19.24 -8.07 -11.36
C VAL A 61 -20.29 -7.02 -11.78
N PRO A 62 -20.52 -5.96 -10.98
CA PRO A 62 -21.41 -4.88 -11.42
C PRO A 62 -20.82 -4.16 -12.64
N ASP A 63 -21.65 -3.46 -13.40
CA ASP A 63 -21.14 -2.64 -14.50
C ASP A 63 -20.30 -1.48 -13.96
N VAL A 64 -18.99 -1.58 -14.22
CA VAL A 64 -17.97 -0.60 -13.82
C VAL A 64 -17.33 0.07 -15.03
N THR A 65 -17.89 -0.12 -16.22
CA THR A 65 -17.32 0.42 -17.47
C THR A 65 -17.21 1.95 -17.37
N GLY A 66 -15.98 2.46 -17.44
CA GLY A 66 -15.72 3.89 -17.34
C GLY A 66 -16.03 4.50 -15.96
N ALA A 67 -16.19 3.68 -14.92
CA ALA A 67 -16.54 4.16 -13.58
C ALA A 67 -15.30 4.39 -12.69
N VAL A 68 -15.43 5.31 -11.76
CA VAL A 68 -14.55 5.43 -10.60
C VAL A 68 -14.91 4.36 -9.57
N VAL A 69 -13.95 3.66 -8.99
CA VAL A 69 -14.19 2.78 -7.84
C VAL A 69 -13.50 3.35 -6.61
N ILE A 70 -14.29 3.65 -5.58
CA ILE A 70 -13.81 4.14 -4.30
C ILE A 70 -13.51 2.94 -3.41
N PHE A 71 -12.27 2.75 -3.02
CA PHE A 71 -11.83 1.67 -2.13
C PHE A 71 -11.78 2.19 -0.70
N LEU A 72 -12.72 1.73 0.12
CA LEU A 72 -12.82 2.13 1.52
C LEU A 72 -11.64 1.57 2.32
N HIS A 73 -11.17 2.39 3.26
CA HIS A 73 -10.34 1.95 4.37
C HIS A 73 -11.22 1.36 5.46
N ASP A 74 -10.64 0.62 6.41
CA ASP A 74 -11.32 0.41 7.67
C ASP A 74 -11.41 1.75 8.41
N PHE A 75 -12.61 2.13 8.85
CA PHE A 75 -12.86 3.45 9.44
C PHE A 75 -12.12 3.69 10.76
N TYR A 76 -11.69 2.61 11.42
CA TYR A 76 -11.04 2.64 12.73
C TYR A 76 -9.56 2.28 12.66
N ASP A 77 -9.07 1.81 11.51
CA ASP A 77 -7.65 1.46 11.35
C ASP A 77 -6.83 2.70 11.00
N SER A 78 -6.28 3.30 12.05
CA SER A 78 -5.16 4.25 11.99
C SER A 78 -5.33 5.35 10.91
N PRO A 79 -6.39 6.17 10.93
CA PRO A 79 -6.67 7.15 9.87
C PRO A 79 -5.55 8.19 9.66
N HIS A 80 -4.71 8.43 10.68
CA HIS A 80 -3.58 9.35 10.64
C HIS A 80 -2.22 8.64 10.69
N VAL A 81 -2.18 7.37 10.29
CA VAL A 81 -0.94 6.57 10.16
C VAL A 81 0.09 7.22 9.23
N TYR A 82 -0.38 8.02 8.27
CA TYR A 82 0.42 8.87 7.41
C TYR A 82 0.03 10.35 7.59
N ALA A 83 1.01 11.24 7.41
CA ALA A 83 0.78 12.68 7.41
C ALA A 83 -0.06 13.19 6.22
N ASP A 84 -0.40 14.47 6.30
CA ASP A 84 -0.97 15.26 5.21
C ASP A 84 -2.30 14.72 4.70
N LEU A 85 -3.06 14.02 5.55
CA LEU A 85 -4.44 13.68 5.25
C LEU A 85 -5.24 14.97 5.07
N VAL A 86 -5.89 15.11 3.91
CA VAL A 86 -6.68 16.30 3.53
C VAL A 86 -7.95 16.48 4.39
N PHE A 87 -8.39 15.41 5.04
CA PHE A 87 -9.62 15.33 5.83
C PHE A 87 -9.32 15.01 7.29
N ASP A 88 -10.26 15.32 8.18
CA ASP A 88 -10.10 15.05 9.61
C ASP A 88 -10.26 13.55 9.92
N ASP A 89 -11.00 12.83 9.07
CA ASP A 89 -11.24 11.39 9.20
C ASP A 89 -11.70 10.76 7.87
N PHE A 90 -11.83 9.43 7.86
CA PHE A 90 -12.32 8.68 6.71
C PHE A 90 -13.80 8.92 6.40
N TRP A 91 -14.61 9.35 7.36
CA TRP A 91 -16.03 9.64 7.17
C TRP A 91 -16.24 10.92 6.36
N SER A 92 -15.54 11.98 6.74
CA SER A 92 -15.48 13.26 6.07
C SER A 92 -14.94 13.10 4.65
N TRP A 93 -13.90 12.27 4.48
CA TRP A 93 -13.35 11.93 3.18
C TRP A 93 -14.38 11.24 2.26
N ILE A 94 -15.03 10.16 2.71
CA ILE A 94 -15.95 9.40 1.85
C ILE A 94 -17.19 10.23 1.49
N CYS A 95 -17.72 11.01 2.44
CA CYS A 95 -18.85 11.90 2.16
C CYS A 95 -18.49 12.94 1.10
N PHE A 96 -17.36 13.64 1.28
CA PHE A 96 -16.89 14.63 0.30
C PHE A 96 -16.65 14.02 -1.08
N THR A 97 -16.08 12.80 -1.12
CA THR A 97 -15.80 12.07 -2.36
C THR A 97 -17.09 11.75 -3.12
N ILE A 98 -18.09 11.20 -2.42
CA ILE A 98 -19.39 10.86 -3.01
C ILE A 98 -20.10 12.11 -3.52
N ASP A 99 -20.18 13.16 -2.72
CA ASP A 99 -20.86 14.40 -3.10
C ASP A 99 -20.21 15.03 -4.33
N THR A 100 -18.88 15.11 -4.36
CA THR A 100 -18.13 15.67 -5.51
C THR A 100 -18.37 14.87 -6.80
N LEU A 101 -18.32 13.54 -6.74
CA LEU A 101 -18.53 12.69 -7.92
C LEU A 101 -19.97 12.78 -8.41
N ARG A 102 -20.96 12.86 -7.50
CA ARG A 102 -22.37 13.04 -7.85
C ARG A 102 -22.62 14.39 -8.51
N GLU A 103 -22.12 15.48 -7.94
CA GLU A 103 -22.25 16.83 -8.49
C GLU A 103 -21.64 16.92 -9.89
N ALA A 104 -20.51 16.25 -10.11
CA ALA A 104 -19.82 16.20 -11.39
C ALA A 104 -20.41 15.18 -12.38
N SER A 105 -21.46 14.44 -11.99
CA SER A 105 -22.06 13.37 -12.79
C SER A 105 -21.05 12.29 -13.24
N ILE A 106 -20.04 12.02 -12.41
CA ILE A 106 -19.05 10.97 -12.67
C ILE A 106 -19.62 9.63 -12.17
N PRO A 107 -19.74 8.59 -13.00
CA PRO A 107 -20.18 7.27 -12.55
C PRO A 107 -19.18 6.69 -11.55
N PHE A 108 -19.69 6.22 -10.40
CA PHE A 108 -18.86 5.56 -9.40
C PHE A 108 -19.55 4.39 -8.70
N LEU A 109 -18.71 3.57 -8.06
CA LEU A 109 -19.10 2.51 -7.14
C LEU A 109 -18.21 2.57 -5.90
N VAL A 110 -18.71 2.03 -4.78
CA VAL A 110 -17.99 1.97 -3.51
C VAL A 110 -17.64 0.52 -3.19
N LYS A 111 -16.37 0.21 -2.96
CA LYS A 111 -15.90 -1.11 -2.58
C LYS A 111 -15.53 -1.14 -1.09
N PRO A 112 -16.14 -2.04 -0.29
CA PRO A 112 -15.79 -2.19 1.12
C PRO A 112 -14.37 -2.72 1.31
N HIS A 113 -13.78 -2.42 2.47
CA HIS A 113 -12.49 -2.96 2.87
C HIS A 113 -12.59 -4.49 3.07
N PRO A 114 -11.59 -5.29 2.68
CA PRO A 114 -11.67 -6.76 2.79
C PRO A 114 -11.72 -7.28 4.23
N ASN A 115 -11.16 -6.54 5.19
CA ASN A 115 -11.09 -6.93 6.61
C ASN A 115 -12.07 -6.13 7.47
N GLN A 116 -13.29 -5.85 6.99
CA GLN A 116 -14.26 -5.13 7.80
C GLN A 116 -14.55 -5.88 9.11
N ILE A 117 -14.28 -5.21 10.23
CA ILE A 117 -14.79 -5.63 11.55
C ILE A 117 -16.30 -5.32 11.64
N ALA A 118 -17.02 -5.95 12.58
CA ALA A 118 -18.47 -5.75 12.73
C ALA A 118 -18.88 -4.27 12.93
N LEU A 119 -18.01 -3.44 13.53
CA LEU A 119 -18.22 -1.99 13.66
C LEU A 119 -18.18 -1.27 12.30
N SER A 120 -17.45 -1.80 11.33
CA SER A 120 -17.38 -1.25 9.97
C SER A 120 -18.69 -1.47 9.20
N ASP A 121 -19.46 -2.52 9.50
CA ASP A 121 -20.79 -2.76 8.89
C ASP A 121 -21.81 -1.67 9.27
N GLN A 122 -21.70 -1.11 10.48
CA GLN A 122 -22.54 0.00 10.92
C GLN A 122 -22.27 1.25 10.09
N VAL A 123 -20.99 1.58 9.85
CA VAL A 123 -20.60 2.73 9.04
C VAL A 123 -21.06 2.58 7.58
N ILE A 124 -20.99 1.37 7.02
CA ILE A 124 -21.54 1.09 5.67
C ILE A 124 -23.06 1.26 5.66
N SER A 125 -23.75 0.81 6.71
CA SER A 125 -25.20 0.99 6.84
C SER A 125 -25.59 2.47 6.93
N GLU A 126 -24.84 3.27 7.67
CA GLU A 126 -25.03 4.73 7.74
C GLU A 126 -24.72 5.41 6.40
N LEU A 127 -23.66 4.97 5.70
CA LEU A 127 -23.30 5.50 4.39
C LEU A 127 -24.39 5.23 3.34
N THR A 128 -24.94 4.01 3.32
CA THR A 128 -26.03 3.63 2.42
C THR A 128 -27.34 4.32 2.77
N LEU A 129 -27.62 4.58 4.06
CA LEU A 129 -28.77 5.38 4.47
C LEU A 129 -28.63 6.85 4.02
N ARG A 130 -27.44 7.43 4.16
CA ARG A 130 -27.14 8.80 3.73
C ARG A 130 -27.17 8.95 2.22
N TYR A 131 -26.73 7.93 1.49
CA TYR A 131 -26.71 7.92 0.03
C TYR A 131 -27.43 6.69 -0.55
N PRO A 132 -28.77 6.65 -0.53
CA PRO A 132 -29.55 5.45 -0.91
C PRO A 132 -29.33 4.93 -2.34
N GLN A 133 -28.74 5.75 -3.22
CA GLN A 133 -28.49 5.42 -4.62
C GLN A 133 -27.06 4.93 -4.89
N ILE A 134 -26.19 4.85 -3.87
CA ILE A 134 -24.81 4.36 -4.09
C ILE A 134 -24.84 2.89 -4.46
N ARG A 135 -23.99 2.54 -5.43
CA ARG A 135 -23.80 1.15 -5.84
C ARG A 135 -22.59 0.60 -5.12
N MET A 136 -22.82 -0.40 -4.27
CA MET A 136 -21.76 -1.12 -3.58
C MET A 136 -21.19 -2.22 -4.48
N VAL A 137 -19.87 -2.36 -4.51
CA VAL A 137 -19.18 -3.52 -5.09
C VAL A 137 -19.25 -4.65 -4.07
N PRO A 138 -19.73 -5.86 -4.44
CA PRO A 138 -19.71 -7.00 -3.53
C PRO A 138 -18.29 -7.30 -3.04
N SER A 139 -18.13 -7.65 -1.75
CA SER A 139 -16.83 -7.85 -1.11
C SER A 139 -15.96 -8.88 -1.86
N GLY A 140 -16.55 -9.96 -2.37
CA GLY A 140 -15.85 -11.00 -3.10
C GLY A 140 -15.46 -10.67 -4.55
N VAL A 141 -15.89 -9.54 -5.13
CA VAL A 141 -15.43 -9.11 -6.46
C VAL A 141 -13.99 -8.61 -6.35
N THR A 142 -13.06 -9.23 -7.06
CA THR A 142 -11.63 -8.88 -6.96
C THR A 142 -11.28 -7.61 -7.73
N SER A 143 -10.13 -7.02 -7.38
CA SER A 143 -9.51 -5.92 -8.13
C SER A 143 -9.33 -6.24 -9.62
N ARG A 144 -8.90 -7.47 -9.97
CA ARG A 144 -8.76 -7.90 -11.37
C ARG A 144 -10.09 -7.89 -12.12
N GLN A 145 -11.16 -8.36 -11.46
CA GLN A 145 -12.50 -8.36 -12.05
C GLN A 145 -13.01 -6.95 -12.35
N LEU A 146 -12.74 -5.98 -11.46
CA LEU A 146 -13.09 -4.57 -11.68
C LEU A 146 -12.32 -3.97 -12.86
N VAL A 147 -11.02 -4.24 -12.96
CA VAL A 147 -10.20 -3.78 -14.08
C VAL A 147 -10.63 -4.43 -15.39
N ALA A 148 -10.87 -5.75 -15.39
CA ALA A 148 -11.40 -6.47 -16.56
C ALA A 148 -12.80 -5.98 -16.97
N GLY A 149 -13.61 -5.53 -16.01
CA GLY A 149 -14.90 -4.88 -16.23
C GLY A 149 -14.81 -3.43 -16.73
N GLY A 150 -13.60 -2.88 -16.89
CA GLY A 150 -13.38 -1.57 -17.52
C GLY A 150 -13.48 -0.38 -16.58
N MET A 151 -13.21 -0.53 -15.27
CA MET A 151 -13.10 0.64 -14.38
C MET A 151 -12.03 1.63 -14.87
N ALA A 152 -12.28 2.93 -14.66
CA ALA A 152 -11.43 3.99 -15.19
C ALA A 152 -10.38 4.50 -14.20
N CYS A 153 -10.73 4.57 -12.91
CA CYS A 153 -9.86 5.13 -11.88
C CYS A 153 -10.20 4.54 -10.51
N ALA A 154 -9.16 4.28 -9.71
CA ALA A 154 -9.32 3.95 -8.30
C ALA A 154 -9.23 5.21 -7.44
N VAL A 155 -10.04 5.29 -6.39
CA VAL A 155 -9.94 6.36 -5.38
C VAL A 155 -9.71 5.71 -4.02
N THR A 156 -8.69 6.19 -3.31
CA THR A 156 -8.36 5.75 -1.96
C THR A 156 -7.72 6.90 -1.21
N VAL A 157 -7.58 6.82 0.12
CA VAL A 157 -6.81 7.82 0.87
C VAL A 157 -5.30 7.61 0.67
N PHE A 158 -4.77 6.51 1.20
CA PHE A 158 -3.36 6.11 1.12
C PHE A 158 -3.17 4.60 0.86
N GLY A 159 -4.23 3.91 0.45
CA GLY A 159 -4.28 2.45 0.44
C GLY A 159 -3.28 1.80 -0.52
N THR A 160 -2.84 0.59 -0.17
CA THR A 160 -1.97 -0.22 -1.04
C THR A 160 -2.60 -0.51 -2.39
N ILE A 161 -3.94 -0.43 -2.49
CA ILE A 161 -4.67 -0.59 -3.74
C ILE A 161 -4.14 0.28 -4.88
N ALA A 162 -3.56 1.46 -4.60
CA ALA A 162 -3.05 2.36 -5.63
C ALA A 162 -1.97 1.71 -6.52
N HIS A 163 -0.98 1.03 -5.94
CA HIS A 163 0.07 0.39 -6.73
C HIS A 163 -0.40 -0.90 -7.40
N GLU A 164 -1.38 -1.59 -6.80
CA GLU A 164 -2.01 -2.76 -7.40
C GLU A 164 -2.83 -2.39 -8.64
N MET A 165 -3.58 -1.28 -8.57
CA MET A 165 -4.30 -0.71 -9.71
C MET A 165 -3.33 -0.27 -10.80
N ALA A 166 -2.24 0.39 -10.43
CA ALA A 166 -1.19 0.78 -11.36
C ALA A 166 -0.59 -0.44 -12.09
N TYR A 167 -0.32 -1.52 -11.36
CA TYR A 167 0.15 -2.78 -11.94
C TYR A 167 -0.83 -3.37 -12.96
N LEU A 168 -2.13 -3.24 -12.68
CA LEU A 168 -3.22 -3.66 -13.56
C LEU A 168 -3.55 -2.63 -14.67
N GLY A 169 -2.83 -1.50 -14.72
CA GLY A 169 -2.98 -0.48 -15.76
C GLY A 169 -4.03 0.60 -15.50
N VAL A 170 -4.50 0.75 -14.26
CA VAL A 170 -5.51 1.74 -13.86
C VAL A 170 -4.89 2.80 -12.94
N PRO A 171 -5.08 4.12 -13.22
CA PRO A 171 -4.62 5.18 -12.34
C PRO A 171 -5.39 5.23 -11.02
N SER A 172 -4.81 5.91 -10.05
CA SER A 172 -5.42 6.16 -8.75
C SER A 172 -5.36 7.63 -8.33
N ILE A 173 -6.27 8.03 -7.45
CA ILE A 173 -6.27 9.33 -6.76
C ILE A 173 -6.17 9.07 -5.26
N GLY A 174 -5.25 9.79 -4.62
CA GLY A 174 -4.97 9.78 -3.18
C GLY A 174 -5.24 11.15 -2.54
N CYS A 175 -5.35 11.21 -1.22
CA CYS A 175 -5.54 12.47 -0.48
C CYS A 175 -4.81 12.50 0.87
N ALA A 176 -3.72 11.74 0.98
CA ALA A 176 -2.79 11.78 2.10
C ALA A 176 -1.38 11.43 1.61
N ARG A 177 -0.37 11.70 2.43
CA ARG A 177 0.95 11.10 2.21
C ARG A 177 0.84 9.58 2.23
N HIS A 178 1.59 8.90 1.38
CA HIS A 178 1.54 7.44 1.26
C HIS A 178 2.85 6.84 0.71
N PRO A 179 3.09 5.53 0.87
CA PRO A 179 4.35 4.88 0.47
C PRO A 179 4.70 4.99 -1.02
N HIS A 180 3.73 5.28 -1.89
CA HIS A 180 3.95 5.35 -3.34
C HIS A 180 4.11 6.80 -3.87
N ILE A 181 4.42 7.78 -3.01
CA ILE A 181 4.41 9.22 -3.35
C ILE A 181 5.40 9.63 -4.45
N SER A 182 6.46 8.85 -4.70
CA SER A 182 7.45 9.18 -5.73
C SER A 182 7.02 8.78 -7.16
N PHE A 183 5.84 8.19 -7.32
CA PHE A 183 5.35 7.64 -8.59
C PHE A 183 4.07 8.33 -9.05
N ASP A 184 3.89 8.43 -10.36
CA ASP A 184 2.83 9.24 -10.98
C ASP A 184 1.50 8.48 -11.13
N PHE A 185 1.49 7.18 -10.81
CA PHE A 185 0.30 6.34 -10.92
C PHE A 185 -0.80 6.66 -9.90
N CYS A 186 -0.43 7.34 -8.80
CA CYS A 186 -1.36 7.87 -7.83
C CYS A 186 -1.24 9.39 -7.82
N ARG A 187 -2.30 10.09 -8.19
CA ARG A 187 -2.36 11.55 -8.08
C ARG A 187 -2.81 11.92 -6.67
N THR A 188 -1.90 12.45 -5.88
CA THR A 188 -2.15 12.80 -4.48
C THR A 188 -2.57 14.26 -4.35
N ALA A 189 -3.77 14.50 -3.84
CA ALA A 189 -4.23 15.83 -3.48
C ALA A 189 -3.50 16.36 -2.23
N ARG A 190 -3.37 17.69 -2.14
CA ARG A 190 -2.77 18.37 -0.97
C ARG A 190 -3.77 19.13 -0.13
N ASP A 191 -4.96 19.36 -0.68
CA ASP A 191 -6.05 20.08 -0.05
C ASP A 191 -7.39 19.65 -0.68
N ARG A 192 -8.50 20.08 -0.09
CA ARG A 192 -9.85 19.69 -0.53
C ARG A 192 -10.18 20.18 -1.95
N ALA A 193 -9.64 21.34 -2.35
CA ALA A 193 -9.90 21.93 -3.67
C ALA A 193 -9.22 21.13 -4.79
N SER A 194 -7.93 20.83 -4.63
CA SER A 194 -7.16 19.97 -5.52
C SER A 194 -7.71 18.54 -5.56
N TYR A 195 -8.18 18.02 -4.42
CA TYR A 195 -8.85 16.71 -4.39
C TYR A 195 -10.14 16.71 -5.23
N ALA A 196 -10.99 17.72 -5.07
CA ALA A 196 -12.21 17.82 -5.85
C ALA A 196 -11.92 17.91 -7.36
N GLU A 197 -10.90 18.68 -7.75
CA GLU A 197 -10.51 18.79 -9.16
C GLU A 197 -10.02 17.46 -9.75
N LEU A 198 -9.22 16.70 -8.98
CA LEU A 198 -8.80 15.36 -9.39
C LEU A 198 -10.01 14.42 -9.56
N LEU A 199 -11.00 14.48 -8.67
CA LEU A 199 -12.22 13.67 -8.80
C LEU A 199 -13.05 14.06 -10.04
N ARG A 200 -13.22 15.37 -10.29
CA ARG A 200 -13.96 15.87 -11.47
C ARG A 200 -13.30 15.48 -12.79
N THR A 201 -11.98 15.33 -12.78
CA THR A 201 -11.19 14.96 -13.97
C THR A 201 -10.77 13.50 -13.98
N ALA A 202 -11.31 12.66 -13.09
CA ALA A 202 -10.88 11.26 -12.92
C ALA A 202 -11.00 10.44 -14.21
N LEU A 203 -12.01 10.68 -15.06
CA LEU A 203 -12.20 9.98 -16.32
C LEU A 203 -11.32 10.49 -17.47
N ALA A 204 -10.72 11.68 -17.30
CA ALA A 204 -9.75 12.23 -18.25
C ALA A 204 -8.34 11.66 -18.01
N LEU A 205 -8.12 10.92 -16.92
CA LEU A 205 -6.87 10.22 -16.64
C LEU A 205 -6.67 9.10 -17.65
N ARG A 206 -5.85 9.36 -18.68
CA ARG A 206 -5.47 8.36 -19.70
C ARG A 206 -3.97 8.08 -19.70
N PRO A 207 -3.40 7.59 -18.60
CA PRO A 207 -2.00 7.20 -18.58
C PRO A 207 -1.75 5.97 -19.45
N ASN A 208 -0.52 5.79 -19.88
CA ASN A 208 -0.10 4.57 -20.55
C ASN A 208 -0.04 3.42 -19.52
N ALA A 209 -0.85 2.38 -19.70
CA ALA A 209 -0.93 1.23 -18.79
C ALA A 209 0.43 0.54 -18.58
N ALA A 210 1.29 0.47 -19.60
CA ALA A 210 2.63 -0.09 -19.46
C ALA A 210 3.51 0.76 -18.54
N VAL A 211 3.40 2.09 -18.62
CA VAL A 211 4.12 3.01 -17.73
C VAL A 211 3.64 2.88 -16.29
N LEU A 212 2.32 2.78 -16.07
CA LEU A 212 1.78 2.53 -14.73
C LEU A 212 2.32 1.23 -14.14
N ARG A 213 2.29 0.16 -14.94
CA ARG A 213 2.77 -1.16 -14.52
C ARG A 213 4.25 -1.15 -14.17
N GLU A 214 5.06 -0.49 -15.00
CA GLU A 214 6.49 -0.33 -14.73
C GLU A 214 6.73 0.39 -13.40
N GLN A 215 6.05 1.52 -13.18
CA GLN A 215 6.18 2.28 -11.93
C GLN A 215 5.71 1.47 -10.71
N ALA A 216 4.65 0.68 -10.84
CA ALA A 216 4.17 -0.20 -9.77
C ALA A 216 5.23 -1.25 -9.39
N LEU A 217 5.91 -1.83 -10.38
CA LEU A 217 7.01 -2.77 -10.15
C LEU A 217 8.20 -2.10 -9.47
N GLN A 218 8.59 -0.90 -9.92
CA GLN A 218 9.66 -0.13 -9.28
C GLN A 218 9.33 0.19 -7.83
N PHE A 219 8.09 0.62 -7.55
CA PHE A 219 7.60 0.82 -6.20
C PHE A 219 7.75 -0.46 -5.37
N TYR A 220 7.26 -1.59 -5.90
CA TYR A 220 7.29 -2.86 -5.19
C TYR A 220 8.71 -3.32 -4.88
N VAL A 221 9.66 -3.14 -5.82
CA VAL A 221 11.09 -3.41 -5.58
C VAL A 221 11.60 -2.58 -4.43
N MET A 222 11.43 -1.25 -4.47
CA MET A 222 11.98 -0.35 -3.47
C MET A 222 11.37 -0.56 -2.08
N HIS A 223 10.09 -0.93 -2.04
CA HIS A 223 9.33 -1.05 -0.81
C HIS A 223 9.44 -2.44 -0.16
N ASN A 224 9.58 -3.51 -0.95
CA ASN A 224 9.49 -4.89 -0.45
C ASN A 224 10.74 -5.75 -0.71
N LEU A 225 11.62 -5.36 -1.64
CA LEU A 225 12.74 -6.22 -2.07
C LEU A 225 14.12 -5.59 -1.83
N ALA A 226 14.23 -4.27 -1.96
CA ALA A 226 15.49 -3.54 -1.91
C ALA A 226 15.98 -3.30 -0.47
N PHE A 227 16.18 -4.39 0.26
CA PHE A 227 16.76 -4.42 1.60
C PHE A 227 18.21 -4.90 1.54
N SER A 228 19.07 -4.26 2.32
CA SER A 228 20.43 -4.71 2.59
C SER A 228 20.42 -6.01 3.41
N PRO A 229 21.52 -6.81 3.39
CA PRO A 229 21.65 -7.98 4.24
C PRO A 229 21.41 -7.69 5.73
N ASP A 230 21.84 -6.52 6.21
CA ASP A 230 21.67 -6.10 7.60
C ASP A 230 20.20 -5.78 7.92
N GLU A 231 19.48 -5.11 7.02
CA GLU A 231 18.03 -4.87 7.16
C GLU A 231 17.24 -6.17 7.14
N ILE A 232 17.63 -7.14 6.29
CA ILE A 232 17.02 -8.47 6.24
C ILE A 232 17.26 -9.21 7.55
N ALA A 233 18.50 -9.24 8.05
CA ALA A 233 18.83 -9.87 9.31
C ALA A 233 18.05 -9.25 10.49
N LEU A 234 17.93 -7.91 10.50
CA LEU A 234 17.15 -7.19 11.51
C LEU A 234 15.67 -7.57 11.49
N ARG A 235 15.06 -7.55 10.30
CA ARG A 235 13.66 -7.94 10.10
C ARG A 235 13.43 -9.38 10.55
N ASP A 236 14.28 -10.31 10.14
CA ASP A 236 14.12 -11.73 10.44
C ASP A 236 14.28 -12.01 11.94
N ALA A 237 15.24 -11.34 12.61
CA ALA A 237 15.39 -11.40 14.06
C ALA A 237 14.18 -10.80 14.80
N PHE A 238 13.63 -9.68 14.31
CA PHE A 238 12.42 -9.08 14.87
C PHE A 238 11.22 -10.00 14.74
N ILE A 239 10.98 -10.59 13.55
CA ILE A 239 9.90 -11.55 13.33
C ILE A 239 10.06 -12.76 14.26
N ALA A 240 11.28 -13.27 14.44
CA ALA A 240 11.55 -14.38 15.34
C ALA A 240 11.22 -14.03 16.81
N ALA A 241 11.63 -12.84 17.27
CA ALA A 241 11.31 -12.36 18.62
C ALA A 241 9.80 -12.13 18.80
N TRP A 242 9.14 -11.52 17.82
CA TRP A 242 7.70 -11.30 17.83
C TRP A 242 6.92 -12.63 17.88
N ARG A 243 7.30 -13.61 17.05
CA ARG A 243 6.71 -14.97 17.10
C ARG A 243 6.89 -15.63 18.45
N ALA A 244 8.08 -15.51 19.05
CA ALA A 244 8.35 -16.06 20.37
C ALA A 244 7.44 -15.46 21.45
N CYS A 245 7.12 -14.16 21.36
CA CYS A 245 6.20 -13.49 22.30
C CYS A 245 4.75 -13.97 22.18
N HIS A 246 4.36 -14.55 21.04
CA HIS A 246 3.01 -15.03 20.77
C HIS A 246 2.88 -16.56 20.96
N ASP A 247 3.96 -17.23 21.32
CA ASP A 247 3.95 -18.65 21.66
C ASP A 247 3.79 -18.82 23.17
N ASN A 248 2.57 -19.17 23.60
CA ASN A 248 2.22 -19.37 25.01
C ASN A 248 2.93 -20.57 25.66
N GLN A 249 3.69 -21.37 24.90
CA GLN A 249 4.44 -22.52 25.42
C GLN A 249 5.93 -22.24 25.59
N LEU A 250 6.47 -21.14 25.05
CA LEU A 250 7.88 -20.82 25.20
C LEU A 250 8.18 -20.25 26.60
N PRO A 251 9.26 -20.70 27.25
CA PRO A 251 9.67 -20.11 28.52
C PRO A 251 10.21 -18.69 28.29
N ALA A 252 10.06 -17.82 29.30
CA ALA A 252 10.49 -16.42 29.23
C ALA A 252 11.97 -16.24 28.85
N SER A 253 12.82 -17.23 29.16
CA SER A 253 14.23 -17.23 28.75
C SER A 253 14.44 -17.31 27.23
N GLU A 254 13.59 -18.01 26.48
CA GLU A 254 13.68 -18.05 25.02
C GLU A 254 13.19 -16.74 24.39
N ILE A 255 12.18 -16.12 24.99
CA ILE A 255 11.71 -14.79 24.59
C ILE A 255 12.84 -13.77 24.80
N ALA A 256 13.49 -13.78 25.98
CA ALA A 256 14.63 -12.91 26.28
C ALA A 256 15.78 -13.09 25.28
N ARG A 257 16.16 -14.34 24.95
CA ARG A 257 17.18 -14.61 23.91
C ARG A 257 16.78 -14.08 22.53
N GLY A 258 15.48 -14.07 22.20
CA GLY A 258 14.96 -13.45 21.00
C GLY A 258 15.33 -11.96 20.93
N PHE A 259 15.10 -11.24 22.02
CA PHE A 259 15.48 -9.83 22.14
C PHE A 259 17.00 -9.61 22.22
N ASP A 260 17.75 -10.49 22.88
CA ASP A 260 19.22 -10.39 22.92
C ASP A 260 19.82 -10.49 21.51
N ARG A 261 19.32 -11.42 20.69
CA ARG A 261 19.73 -11.56 19.28
C ARG A 261 19.38 -10.33 18.47
N LEU A 262 18.19 -9.75 18.67
CA LEU A 262 17.77 -8.53 18.01
C LEU A 262 18.69 -7.36 18.39
N ALA A 263 18.98 -7.19 19.69
CA ALA A 263 19.81 -6.12 20.23
C ALA A 263 21.28 -6.21 19.80
N ALA A 264 21.78 -7.42 19.56
CA ALA A 264 23.14 -7.66 19.10
C ALA A 264 23.39 -7.28 17.62
N LEU A 265 22.34 -6.98 16.84
CA LEU A 265 22.51 -6.65 15.44
C LEU A 265 23.01 -5.20 15.26
N PRO A 266 24.01 -4.96 14.39
CA PRO A 266 24.50 -3.60 14.10
C PRO A 266 23.39 -2.65 13.63
N ALA A 267 22.49 -3.14 12.77
CA ALA A 267 21.35 -2.36 12.29
C ALA A 267 20.37 -1.96 13.41
N PHE A 268 20.24 -2.77 14.46
CA PHE A 268 19.42 -2.41 15.61
C PHE A 268 20.05 -1.25 16.40
N SER A 269 21.37 -1.27 16.59
CA SER A 269 22.08 -0.17 17.25
C SER A 269 21.92 1.14 16.49
N VAL A 270 22.08 1.11 15.16
CA VAL A 270 21.87 2.30 14.31
C VAL A 270 20.42 2.81 14.39
N PHE A 271 19.45 1.91 14.39
CA PHE A 271 18.04 2.26 14.57
C PHE A 271 17.82 2.98 15.92
N ILE A 272 18.33 2.43 17.02
CA ILE A 272 18.23 3.06 18.36
C ILE A 272 18.92 4.43 18.37
N ASP A 273 20.11 4.55 17.79
CA ASP A 273 20.84 5.83 17.72
C ASP A 273 20.05 6.89 16.94
N SER A 274 19.35 6.49 15.86
CA SER A 274 18.49 7.39 15.10
C SER A 274 17.31 7.91 15.93
N LEU A 275 16.70 7.04 16.74
CA LEU A 275 15.62 7.41 17.65
C LEU A 275 16.10 8.38 18.74
N LEU A 276 17.27 8.11 19.33
CA LEU A 276 17.82 8.90 20.42
C LEU A 276 18.35 10.27 19.97
N SER A 277 18.89 10.35 18.76
CA SER A 277 19.45 11.59 18.20
C SER A 277 18.40 12.54 17.62
N GLY A 278 17.14 12.09 17.46
CA GLY A 278 16.12 12.83 16.72
C GLY A 278 16.51 13.09 15.26
N ALA A 279 17.56 12.40 14.77
CA ALA A 279 18.13 12.59 13.46
C ALA A 279 17.64 11.48 12.51
N PRO A 280 17.32 11.83 11.26
CA PRO A 280 16.73 10.89 10.33
C PRO A 280 17.75 9.86 9.82
N GLU A 281 17.33 8.60 9.79
CA GLU A 281 18.12 7.41 9.44
C GLU A 281 19.04 7.52 8.21
N LEU A 282 20.14 6.76 8.34
CA LEU A 282 20.88 6.02 7.31
C LEU A 282 20.88 6.65 5.92
N ALA A 283 21.88 7.49 5.68
CA ALA A 283 22.50 7.51 4.37
C ALA A 283 22.89 6.07 4.03
N SER A 284 22.32 5.52 2.96
CA SER A 284 22.75 4.26 2.38
C SER A 284 24.27 4.27 2.33
N ALA A 285 24.91 3.31 3.01
CA ALA A 285 26.34 3.11 2.87
C ALA A 285 26.62 2.66 1.44
N THR A 286 26.73 3.62 0.52
CA THR A 286 27.50 3.46 -0.70
C THR A 286 28.96 3.32 -0.29
N SER A 287 29.34 2.11 0.13
CA SER A 287 30.74 1.71 0.18
C SER A 287 30.88 0.22 -0.08
N ARG A 288 31.18 -0.06 -1.37
CA ARG A 288 32.17 -1.04 -1.82
C ARG A 288 32.03 -2.48 -1.30
N THR A 289 31.45 -3.31 -2.17
CA THR A 289 32.05 -4.62 -2.44
C THR A 289 32.16 -4.79 -3.95
N SER A 290 33.31 -4.40 -4.48
CA SER A 290 33.84 -4.97 -5.72
C SER A 290 33.95 -6.48 -5.51
N ILE A 291 32.97 -7.24 -6.01
CA ILE A 291 33.13 -8.68 -6.15
C ILE A 291 34.16 -8.88 -7.27
N LEU A 292 35.29 -9.43 -6.85
CA LEU A 292 36.38 -9.88 -7.69
C LEU A 292 35.86 -10.69 -8.88
N VAL A 293 36.20 -10.19 -10.07
CA VAL A 293 36.33 -11.02 -11.27
C VAL A 293 37.40 -12.08 -10.97
N ALA A 294 37.03 -13.34 -11.08
CA ALA A 294 37.98 -14.41 -11.32
C ALA A 294 37.73 -14.92 -12.76
N PRO A 295 38.71 -14.81 -13.68
CA PRO A 295 38.66 -15.47 -14.98
C PRO A 295 39.44 -16.80 -14.91
N PRO A 296 39.50 -17.53 -16.03
CA PRO A 296 38.46 -18.34 -16.65
C PRO A 296 38.23 -19.71 -15.95
#